data_AF-A0A183IYI7-F1
#
_entry.id   AF-A0A183IYI7-F1
#
_cell.length_a   1.000
_cell.length_b   1.000
_cell.length_c   1.000
_cell.angle_alpha   90.00
_cell.angle_beta   90.00
_cell.angle_gamma   90.00
#
_symmetry.space_group_name_H-M   'P 1'
#
loop_
_entity.id
_entity.type
_entity.pdbx_description
1 polymer ?
#
loop_
_entity_poly.entity_id
_entity_poly.type
_entity_poly.pdbx_seq_one_letter_code
_entity_poly.pdbx_strand_id
1 'polypeptide(L)'
;MPAESDIQKLISKPKGWKSFLIFVILALAWLIGFSSRMFSVIRFESIIHEFDPWFNYRATHYMVHNGFYNFLNWFDDRSWYPLGRIVGGTVFPGLMLTSGAIYNVLHFLNIPVHIREICVFLAPVFSGLTAIATYFLTKELWSAGAGLFAACFIAIGMAEFGLWLNVFVCDRCLKSVL
;
A
#
# COMPACT_ATOMS: atom_id res chain seq x y z
N MET A 1 12.37 -6.40 -55.08
CA MET A 1 12.44 -5.38 -54.02
C MET A 1 12.27 -6.07 -52.67
N PRO A 2 13.30 -6.11 -51.79
CA PRO A 2 13.26 -6.90 -50.54
C PRO A 2 12.78 -6.11 -49.29
N ALA A 3 12.57 -4.80 -49.38
CA ALA A 3 12.34 -3.94 -48.20
C ALA A 3 10.98 -4.14 -47.48
N GLU A 4 9.96 -4.65 -48.16
CA GLU A 4 8.61 -4.79 -47.57
C GLU A 4 8.51 -5.97 -46.58
N SER A 5 9.34 -7.00 -46.80
CA SER A 5 9.36 -8.22 -45.98
C SER A 5 10.02 -8.03 -44.61
N ASP A 6 10.91 -7.05 -44.48
CA ASP A 6 11.62 -6.77 -43.22
C ASP A 6 10.81 -5.83 -42.30
N ILE A 7 9.98 -4.94 -42.87
CA ILE A 7 9.03 -4.11 -42.11
C ILE A 7 7.94 -4.98 -41.45
N GLN A 8 7.45 -6.00 -42.16
CA GLN A 8 6.50 -6.99 -41.61
C GLN A 8 7.10 -7.78 -40.44
N LYS A 9 8.40 -8.13 -40.49
CA LYS A 9 9.11 -8.82 -39.40
C LYS A 9 9.38 -7.92 -38.17
N LEU A 10 9.49 -6.61 -38.39
CA LEU A 10 9.59 -5.61 -37.31
C LEU A 10 8.24 -5.39 -36.62
N ILE A 11 7.13 -5.44 -37.37
CA ILE A 11 5.75 -5.39 -36.85
C ILE A 11 5.37 -6.71 -36.16
N SER A 12 5.94 -7.85 -36.59
CA SER A 12 5.63 -9.19 -36.09
C SER A 12 6.33 -9.59 -34.78
N LYS A 13 6.65 -8.65 -33.88
CA LYS A 13 6.97 -8.98 -32.47
C LYS A 13 5.76 -8.71 -31.56
N PRO A 14 4.65 -9.46 -31.69
CA PRO A 14 3.40 -9.20 -30.98
C PRO A 14 3.49 -9.43 -29.47
N LYS A 15 4.51 -10.15 -28.97
CA LYS A 15 4.66 -10.41 -27.53
C LYS A 15 5.21 -9.21 -26.75
N GLY A 16 6.18 -8.48 -27.30
CA GLY A 16 6.84 -7.37 -26.60
C GLY A 16 5.91 -6.16 -26.42
N TRP A 17 5.23 -5.75 -27.49
CA TRP A 17 4.29 -4.63 -27.46
C TRP A 17 3.09 -4.88 -26.54
N LYS A 18 2.56 -6.11 -26.52
CA LYS A 18 1.48 -6.48 -25.60
C LYS A 18 1.92 -6.41 -24.14
N SER A 19 3.11 -6.90 -23.82
CA SER A 19 3.67 -6.83 -22.46
C SER A 19 3.92 -5.39 -22.03
N PHE A 20 4.42 -4.55 -22.93
CA PHE A 20 4.64 -3.13 -22.66
C PHE A 20 3.32 -2.39 -22.40
N LEU A 21 2.30 -2.62 -23.24
CA LEU A 21 0.97 -2.03 -23.04
C LEU A 21 0.35 -2.44 -21.69
N ILE A 22 0.45 -3.73 -21.31
CA ILE A 22 -0.02 -4.22 -20.01
C ILE A 22 0.69 -3.48 -18.88
N PHE A 23 2.02 -3.35 -18.95
CA PHE A 23 2.81 -2.65 -17.95
C PHE A 23 2.40 -1.18 -17.82
N VAL A 24 2.23 -0.47 -18.94
CA VAL A 24 1.81 0.93 -18.96
C VAL A 24 0.42 1.09 -18.34
N ILE A 25 -0.54 0.23 -18.68
CA ILE A 25 -1.90 0.29 -18.13
C ILE A 25 -1.89 0.04 -16.61
N LEU A 26 -1.11 -0.93 -16.14
CA LEU A 26 -1.00 -1.20 -14.70
C LEU A 26 -0.31 -0.05 -13.96
N ALA A 27 0.74 0.54 -14.54
CA ALA A 27 1.40 1.71 -13.96
C ALA A 27 0.45 2.92 -13.89
N LEU A 28 -0.37 3.13 -14.92
CA LEU A 28 -1.39 4.19 -14.92
C LEU A 28 -2.50 3.90 -13.90
N ALA A 29 -2.98 2.66 -13.80
CA ALA A 29 -3.98 2.27 -12.80
C ALA A 29 -3.45 2.49 -11.38
N TRP A 30 -2.20 2.12 -11.12
CA TRP A 30 -1.51 2.39 -9.85
C TRP A 30 -1.44 3.89 -9.55
N LEU A 31 -1.02 4.69 -10.51
CA LEU A 31 -0.88 6.13 -10.36
C LEU A 31 -2.24 6.82 -10.13
N ILE A 32 -3.29 6.42 -10.86
CA ILE A 32 -4.65 6.95 -10.67
C ILE A 32 -5.19 6.56 -9.28
N GLY A 33 -4.98 5.31 -8.86
CA GLY A 33 -5.36 4.84 -7.52
C GLY A 33 -4.66 5.63 -6.40
N PHE A 34 -3.36 5.85 -6.56
CA PHE A 34 -2.56 6.66 -5.63
C PHE A 34 -3.01 8.13 -5.60
N SER A 35 -3.12 8.78 -6.76
CA SER A 35 -3.47 10.20 -6.87
C SER A 35 -4.87 10.51 -6.35
N SER A 36 -5.86 9.64 -6.61
CA SER A 36 -7.22 9.83 -6.12
C SER A 36 -7.29 9.85 -4.58
N ARG A 37 -6.42 9.11 -3.89
CA ARG A 37 -6.37 9.02 -2.43
C ARG A 37 -5.56 10.13 -1.77
N MET A 38 -4.64 10.77 -2.50
CA MET A 38 -3.90 11.93 -1.98
C MET A 38 -4.77 13.19 -1.82
N PHE A 39 -5.99 13.22 -2.35
CA PHE A 39 -6.85 14.40 -2.30
C PHE A 39 -7.10 14.92 -0.86
N SER A 40 -7.24 14.01 0.11
CA SER A 40 -7.41 14.39 1.52
C SER A 40 -6.16 15.06 2.10
N VAL A 41 -4.97 14.50 1.80
CA VAL A 41 -3.66 15.00 2.28
C VAL A 41 -3.24 16.31 1.59
N ILE A 42 -3.73 16.58 0.38
CA ILE A 42 -3.45 17.84 -0.31
C ILE A 42 -4.33 18.97 0.24
N ARG A 43 -5.57 18.66 0.64
CA ARG A 43 -6.53 19.65 1.12
C ARG A 43 -6.41 19.93 2.62
N PHE A 44 -6.08 18.91 3.40
CA PHE A 44 -5.88 18.96 4.84
C PHE A 44 -4.42 18.62 5.16
N GLU A 45 -3.89 19.10 6.27
CA GLU A 45 -2.52 18.75 6.70
C GLU A 45 -2.36 17.23 6.84
N SER A 46 -1.13 16.70 6.68
CA SER A 46 -0.81 15.27 6.79
C SER A 46 -0.89 14.77 8.24
N ILE A 47 -2.10 14.79 8.80
CA ILE A 47 -2.44 14.38 10.15
C ILE A 47 -3.24 13.08 10.09
N ILE A 48 -3.07 12.23 11.09
CA ILE A 48 -3.88 11.03 11.26
C ILE A 48 -5.30 11.48 11.59
N HIS A 49 -6.21 11.24 10.66
CA HIS A 49 -7.63 11.50 10.87
C HIS A 49 -8.24 10.33 11.63
N GLU A 50 -9.22 10.63 12.49
CA GLU A 50 -10.04 9.66 13.23
C GLU A 50 -9.28 8.91 14.37
N PHE A 51 -10.02 8.32 15.33
CA PHE A 51 -9.46 7.93 16.65
C PHE A 51 -8.58 6.67 16.64
N ASP A 52 -8.99 5.60 15.96
CA ASP A 52 -8.29 4.29 16.05
C ASP A 52 -6.82 4.23 15.60
N PRO A 53 -6.30 4.97 14.59
CA PRO A 53 -4.95 4.77 14.07
C PRO A 53 -3.93 5.48 14.93
N TRP A 54 -4.36 6.34 15.86
CA TRP A 54 -3.49 6.90 16.89
C TRP A 54 -2.85 5.78 17.71
N PHE A 55 -3.59 4.71 17.99
CA PHE A 55 -3.03 3.54 18.67
C PHE A 55 -1.97 2.84 17.79
N ASN A 56 -2.27 2.63 16.50
CA ASN A 56 -1.34 1.97 15.58
C ASN A 56 -0.08 2.81 15.32
N TYR A 57 -0.22 4.13 15.23
CA TYR A 57 0.89 5.07 15.17
C TYR A 57 1.76 5.00 16.44
N ARG A 58 1.14 5.03 17.63
CA ARG A 58 1.87 4.95 18.91
C ARG A 58 2.62 3.63 19.04
N ALA A 59 1.99 2.52 18.64
CA ALA A 59 2.60 1.20 18.62
C ALA A 59 3.80 1.13 17.66
N THR A 60 3.64 1.68 16.46
CA THR A 60 4.72 1.76 15.46
C THR A 60 5.88 2.62 15.97
N HIS A 61 5.57 3.79 16.54
CA HIS A 61 6.57 4.67 17.14
C HIS A 61 7.34 3.96 18.27
N TYR A 62 6.65 3.29 19.18
CA TYR A 62 7.30 2.49 20.23
C TYR A 62 8.21 1.41 19.64
N MET A 63 7.74 0.68 18.63
CA MET A 63 8.50 -0.39 17.99
C MET A 63 9.76 0.12 17.29
N VAL A 64 9.68 1.26 16.59
CA VAL A 64 10.84 1.87 15.91
C VAL A 64 11.89 2.33 16.92
N HIS A 65 11.48 2.93 18.05
CA HIS A 65 12.40 3.44 19.05
C HIS A 65 13.00 2.36 19.96
N ASN A 66 12.21 1.35 20.34
CA ASN A 66 12.62 0.35 21.33
C ASN A 66 13.01 -1.00 20.70
N GLY A 67 12.75 -1.19 19.41
CA GLY A 67 13.04 -2.43 18.68
C GLY A 67 11.93 -3.48 18.81
N PHE A 68 12.01 -4.50 17.94
CA PHE A 68 10.96 -5.50 17.78
C PHE A 68 10.77 -6.42 19.00
N TYR A 69 11.86 -6.87 19.64
CA TYR A 69 11.78 -7.74 20.81
C TYR A 69 11.13 -7.05 22.03
N ASN A 70 11.42 -5.77 22.22
CA ASN A 70 10.81 -4.97 23.28
C ASN A 70 9.34 -4.66 22.95
N PHE A 71 9.00 -4.51 21.66
CA PHE A 71 7.62 -4.36 21.22
C PHE A 71 6.76 -5.61 21.52
N LEU A 72 7.29 -6.81 21.28
CA LEU A 72 6.57 -8.06 21.59
C LEU A 72 6.32 -8.25 23.09
N ASN A 73 7.23 -7.74 23.94
CA ASN A 73 7.08 -7.77 25.39
C ASN A 73 6.49 -6.47 25.96
N TRP A 74 5.90 -5.61 25.12
CA TRP A 74 5.44 -4.31 25.54
C TRP A 74 4.16 -4.42 26.38
N PHE A 75 4.29 -4.04 27.65
CA PHE A 75 3.18 -3.75 28.55
C PHE A 75 2.93 -2.25 28.58
N ASP A 76 1.72 -1.85 28.26
CA ASP A 76 1.30 -0.45 28.29
C ASP A 76 0.51 -0.16 29.57
N ASP A 77 1.16 0.54 30.50
CA ASP A 77 0.61 0.99 31.77
C ASP A 77 -0.27 2.24 31.63
N ARG A 78 -0.18 2.95 30.51
CA ARG A 78 -0.92 4.20 30.26
C ARG A 78 -2.33 4.00 29.73
N SER A 79 -2.65 2.82 29.23
CA SER A 79 -4.01 2.48 28.80
C SER A 79 -4.68 1.61 29.85
N TRP A 80 -6.01 1.74 29.99
CA TRP A 80 -6.81 0.90 30.90
C TRP A 80 -6.36 0.98 32.37
N TYR A 81 -6.22 2.19 32.91
CA TYR A 81 -5.97 2.37 34.34
C TYR A 81 -7.12 1.73 35.17
N PRO A 82 -6.84 0.93 36.21
CA PRO A 82 -5.54 0.62 36.84
C PRO A 82 -4.84 -0.67 36.34
N LEU A 83 -5.41 -1.40 35.38
CA LEU A 83 -4.95 -2.74 34.98
C LEU A 83 -3.80 -2.73 33.97
N GLY A 84 -3.74 -1.74 33.06
CA GLY A 84 -2.81 -1.77 31.93
C GLY A 84 -3.28 -2.68 30.78
N ARG A 85 -2.53 -2.70 29.68
CA ARG A 85 -2.76 -3.61 28.53
C ARG A 85 -1.45 -4.23 28.05
N ILE A 86 -1.40 -5.55 27.93
CA ILE A 86 -0.32 -6.26 27.22
C ILE A 86 -0.53 -6.06 25.72
N VAL A 87 0.29 -5.21 25.09
CA VAL A 87 0.10 -4.85 23.67
C VAL A 87 0.67 -5.91 22.74
N GLY A 88 1.86 -6.43 23.05
CA GLY A 88 2.57 -7.34 22.15
C GLY A 88 1.81 -8.63 21.82
N GLY A 89 0.96 -9.11 22.73
CA GLY A 89 0.12 -10.30 22.52
C GLY A 89 -1.32 -10.03 22.05
N THR A 90 -1.76 -8.77 22.00
CA THR A 90 -3.17 -8.41 21.68
C THR A 90 -3.33 -7.63 20.39
N VAL A 91 -2.25 -7.42 19.64
CA VAL A 91 -2.23 -6.61 18.42
C VAL A 91 -1.56 -7.37 17.29
N PHE A 92 -2.07 -7.21 16.07
CA PHE A 92 -1.45 -7.75 14.87
C PHE A 92 -0.24 -6.88 14.48
N PRO A 93 1.00 -7.42 14.53
CA PRO A 93 2.21 -6.62 14.37
C PRO A 93 2.51 -6.25 12.90
N GLY A 94 1.77 -6.78 11.92
CA GLY A 94 2.10 -6.65 10.49
C GLY A 94 2.17 -5.21 10.01
N LEU A 95 1.25 -4.36 10.46
CA LEU A 95 1.21 -2.95 10.09
C LEU A 95 2.38 -2.15 10.70
N MET A 96 2.72 -2.44 11.96
CA MET A 96 3.85 -1.83 12.64
C MET A 96 5.15 -2.26 11.96
N LEU A 97 5.32 -3.55 11.70
CA LEU A 97 6.51 -4.10 11.07
C LEU A 97 6.74 -3.54 9.67
N THR A 98 5.70 -3.44 8.84
CA THR A 98 5.83 -2.90 7.47
C THR A 98 6.24 -1.43 7.48
N SER A 99 5.60 -0.60 8.31
CA SER A 99 5.97 0.82 8.47
C SER A 99 7.36 1.02 9.07
N GLY A 100 7.74 0.22 10.08
CA GLY A 100 9.08 0.24 10.66
C GLY A 100 10.18 -0.23 9.70
N ALA A 101 9.89 -1.23 8.86
CA ALA A 101 10.82 -1.68 7.83
C ALA A 101 11.07 -0.58 6.79
N ILE A 102 10.00 0.08 6.32
CA ILE A 102 10.11 1.23 5.41
C ILE A 102 10.92 2.35 6.06
N TYR A 103 10.65 2.68 7.34
CA TYR A 103 11.41 3.67 8.09
C TYR A 103 12.91 3.34 8.16
N ASN A 104 13.26 2.09 8.45
CA ASN A 104 14.65 1.64 8.52
C ASN A 104 15.35 1.71 7.16
N VAL A 105 14.68 1.33 6.07
CA VAL A 105 15.22 1.44 4.70
C VAL A 105 15.44 2.90 4.31
N LEU A 106 14.50 3.80 4.61
CA LEU A 106 14.65 5.23 4.33
C LEU A 106 15.77 5.87 5.14
N HIS A 107 15.90 5.51 6.43
CA HIS A 107 17.01 5.97 7.26
C HIS A 107 18.36 5.43 6.78
N PHE A 108 18.42 4.18 6.31
CA PHE A 108 19.62 3.60 5.71
C PHE A 108 20.06 4.37 4.44
N LEU A 109 19.11 4.89 3.68
CA LEU A 109 19.35 5.74 2.51
C LEU A 109 19.61 7.22 2.86
N ASN A 110 19.74 7.57 4.15
CA ASN A 110 19.94 8.93 4.66
C ASN A 110 18.83 9.93 4.26
N ILE A 111 17.59 9.46 4.15
CA ILE A 111 16.42 10.32 3.93
C ILE A 111 15.67 10.47 5.26
N PRO A 112 15.85 11.57 6.01
CA PRO A 112 15.25 11.73 7.33
C PRO A 112 13.76 12.05 7.20
N VAL A 113 12.92 11.01 7.14
CA VAL A 113 11.45 11.13 7.13
C VAL A 113 10.89 10.77 8.52
N HIS A 114 9.95 11.57 9.00
CA HIS A 114 9.23 11.26 10.25
C HIS A 114 8.31 10.05 10.07
N ILE A 115 8.17 9.24 11.13
CA ILE A 115 7.34 8.03 11.12
C ILE A 115 5.87 8.31 10.79
N ARG A 116 5.35 9.51 11.12
CA ARG A 116 3.98 9.93 10.79
C ARG A 116 3.74 9.94 9.28
N GLU A 117 4.64 10.54 8.51
CA GLU A 117 4.47 10.65 7.06
C GLU A 117 4.46 9.26 6.42
N ILE A 118 5.32 8.36 6.90
CA ILE A 118 5.35 6.96 6.44
C ILE A 118 4.01 6.28 6.70
N CYS A 119 3.47 6.42 7.91
CA CYS A 119 2.17 5.84 8.26
C CYS A 119 1.02 6.40 7.39
N VAL A 120 1.04 7.70 7.06
CA VAL A 120 0.02 8.33 6.21
C VAL A 120 0.13 7.85 4.75
N PHE A 121 1.35 7.80 4.19
CA PHE A 121 1.57 7.40 2.79
C PHE A 121 1.55 5.90 2.54
N LEU A 122 1.61 5.08 3.59
CA LEU A 122 1.50 3.63 3.48
C LEU A 122 0.18 3.21 2.83
N ALA A 123 -0.93 3.88 3.18
CA ALA A 123 -2.24 3.55 2.66
C ALA A 123 -2.38 3.72 1.12
N PRO A 124 -2.08 4.90 0.55
CA PRO A 124 -2.07 5.08 -0.90
C PRO A 124 -1.16 4.11 -1.65
N VAL A 125 0.02 3.77 -1.10
CA VAL A 125 0.97 2.84 -1.73
C VAL A 125 0.38 1.43 -1.80
N PHE A 126 -0.17 0.92 -0.70
CA PHE A 126 -0.77 -0.42 -0.66
C PHE A 126 -2.02 -0.54 -1.53
N SER A 127 -2.86 0.49 -1.62
CA SER A 127 -4.01 0.46 -2.54
C SER A 127 -3.59 0.25 -3.99
N GLY A 128 -2.52 0.90 -4.43
CA GLY A 128 -2.00 0.66 -5.77
C GLY A 128 -1.47 -0.78 -5.93
N LEU A 129 -0.80 -1.33 -4.91
CA LEU A 129 -0.35 -2.72 -4.93
C LEU A 129 -1.54 -3.70 -5.01
N THR A 130 -2.68 -3.38 -4.39
CA THR A 130 -3.92 -4.16 -4.50
C THR A 130 -4.43 -4.25 -5.94
N ALA A 131 -4.36 -3.15 -6.71
CA ALA A 131 -4.74 -3.17 -8.13
C ALA A 131 -3.85 -4.13 -8.94
N ILE A 132 -2.54 -4.16 -8.65
CA ILE A 132 -1.58 -5.08 -9.26
C ILE A 132 -1.85 -6.53 -8.83
N ALA A 133 -2.12 -6.78 -7.55
CA ALA A 133 -2.47 -8.10 -7.05
C ALA A 133 -3.76 -8.63 -7.70
N THR A 134 -4.76 -7.76 -7.86
CA THR A 134 -6.03 -8.08 -8.54
C THR A 134 -5.82 -8.48 -10.00
N TYR A 135 -4.91 -7.79 -10.71
CA TYR A 135 -4.51 -8.16 -12.07
C TYR A 135 -3.95 -9.58 -12.12
N PHE A 136 -2.98 -9.91 -11.26
CA PHE A 136 -2.38 -11.24 -11.24
C PHE A 136 -3.39 -12.32 -10.88
N LEU A 137 -4.24 -12.06 -9.88
CA LEU A 137 -5.28 -13.00 -9.47
C LEU A 137 -6.28 -13.28 -10.61
N THR A 138 -6.78 -12.24 -11.28
CA THR A 138 -7.77 -12.39 -12.35
C THR A 138 -7.16 -12.95 -13.63
N LYS A 139 -5.86 -12.70 -13.87
CA LYS A 139 -5.11 -13.28 -14.97
C LYS A 139 -5.02 -14.81 -14.84
N GLU A 140 -4.82 -15.33 -13.64
CA GLU A 140 -4.78 -16.79 -13.41
C GLU A 140 -6.17 -17.45 -13.55
N LEU A 141 -7.24 -16.73 -13.22
CA LEU A 141 -8.61 -17.27 -13.31
C LEU A 141 -9.17 -17.30 -14.73
N TRP A 142 -8.83 -16.32 -15.58
CA TRP A 142 -9.47 -16.19 -16.89
C TRP A 142 -8.50 -15.79 -17.99
N SER A 143 -8.18 -14.50 -18.09
CA SER A 143 -7.36 -13.97 -19.17
C SER A 143 -6.72 -12.64 -18.79
N ALA A 144 -5.63 -12.28 -19.46
CA ALA A 144 -4.94 -11.01 -19.24
C ALA A 144 -5.83 -9.78 -19.51
N GLY A 145 -6.77 -9.87 -20.44
CA GLY A 145 -7.71 -8.78 -20.73
C GLY A 145 -8.71 -8.53 -19.60
N ALA A 146 -9.28 -9.62 -19.06
CA ALA A 146 -10.16 -9.54 -17.89
C ALA A 146 -9.40 -9.00 -16.66
N GLY A 147 -8.14 -9.39 -16.48
CA GLY A 147 -7.31 -8.89 -15.38
C GLY A 147 -7.01 -7.39 -15.46
N LEU A 148 -6.73 -6.87 -16.66
CA LEU A 148 -6.54 -5.43 -16.85
C LEU A 148 -7.81 -4.64 -16.51
N PHE A 149 -8.96 -5.14 -16.94
CA PHE A 149 -10.24 -4.53 -16.64
C PHE A 149 -10.52 -4.53 -15.13
N ALA A 150 -10.34 -5.68 -14.46
CA ALA A 150 -10.52 -5.80 -13.01
C ALA A 150 -9.60 -4.85 -12.23
N ALA A 151 -8.32 -4.73 -12.62
CA ALA A 151 -7.36 -3.84 -11.98
C ALA A 151 -7.77 -2.36 -12.08
N CYS A 152 -8.25 -1.91 -13.25
CA CYS A 152 -8.75 -0.55 -13.43
C CYS A 152 -10.01 -0.28 -12.58
N PHE A 153 -10.91 -1.26 -12.47
CA PHE A 153 -12.13 -1.15 -11.65
C PHE A 153 -11.82 -1.05 -10.16
N ILE A 154 -10.86 -1.82 -9.66
CA ILE A 154 -10.44 -1.72 -8.24
C ILE A 154 -9.71 -0.40 -7.98
N ALA A 155 -8.82 0.04 -8.86
CA ALA A 155 -8.06 1.28 -8.67
C ALA A 155 -8.96 2.53 -8.48
N ILE A 156 -10.06 2.60 -9.24
CA ILE A 156 -11.03 3.71 -9.21
C ILE A 156 -12.23 3.41 -8.31
N GLY A 157 -12.46 2.13 -7.98
CA GLY A 157 -13.66 1.66 -7.31
C GLY A 157 -13.97 2.41 -6.02
N MET A 158 -15.20 2.92 -5.94
CA MET A 158 -15.69 3.70 -4.80
C MET A 158 -15.65 2.91 -3.47
N ALA A 159 -15.72 1.57 -3.54
CA ALA A 159 -15.58 0.68 -2.38
C ALA A 159 -14.18 0.74 -1.76
N GLU A 160 -13.11 0.80 -2.56
CA GLU A 160 -11.77 1.07 -2.04
C GLU A 160 -11.64 2.54 -1.62
N PHE A 161 -12.18 3.47 -2.39
CA PHE A 161 -12.08 4.91 -2.10
C PHE A 161 -12.58 5.23 -0.67
N GLY A 162 -13.70 4.66 -0.23
CA GLY A 162 -14.22 4.85 1.14
C GLY A 162 -13.38 4.19 2.25
N LEU A 163 -12.75 3.04 1.97
CA LEU A 163 -11.84 2.37 2.92
C LEU A 163 -10.52 3.13 3.10
N TRP A 164 -10.04 3.82 2.05
CA TRP A 164 -8.72 4.44 2.03
C TRP A 164 -8.73 5.98 2.13
N LEU A 165 -9.88 6.67 1.98
CA LEU A 165 -9.93 8.14 2.12
C LEU A 165 -9.81 8.61 3.57
N ASN A 166 -10.34 7.82 4.50
CA ASN A 166 -10.02 7.99 5.90
C ASN A 166 -8.59 7.49 6.02
N VAL A 167 -7.66 8.38 6.41
CA VAL A 167 -6.22 8.08 6.63
C VAL A 167 -6.09 7.12 7.80
N PHE A 168 -6.53 5.90 7.57
CA PHE A 168 -6.74 4.90 8.57
C PHE A 168 -5.79 3.77 8.23
N VAL A 169 -4.62 3.90 8.86
CA VAL A 169 -3.70 2.83 9.24
C VAL A 169 -4.50 1.85 10.12
N CYS A 170 -5.53 1.24 9.56
CA CYS A 170 -6.45 0.33 10.20
C CYS A 170 -6.18 -1.02 9.58
N ASP A 171 -6.04 -2.02 10.44
CA ASP A 171 -5.75 -3.41 10.12
C ASP A 171 -6.72 -4.01 9.06
N ARG A 172 -7.86 -3.36 8.84
CA ARG A 172 -8.85 -3.64 7.79
C ARG A 172 -8.29 -3.49 6.36
N CYS A 173 -7.37 -2.55 6.15
CA CYS A 173 -6.71 -2.35 4.86
C CYS A 173 -5.75 -3.48 4.50
N LEU A 174 -4.98 -3.99 5.48
CA LEU A 174 -4.11 -5.14 5.29
C LEU A 174 -4.91 -6.44 5.09
N LYS A 175 -6.03 -6.59 5.81
CA LYS A 175 -6.99 -7.72 5.67
C LYS A 175 -7.78 -7.71 4.36
N SER A 176 -7.75 -6.63 3.59
CA SER A 176 -8.38 -6.59 2.26
C SER A 176 -7.44 -7.05 1.15
N VAL A 177 -6.13 -7.18 1.47
CA VAL A 177 -5.08 -7.61 0.53
C VAL A 177 -4.76 -9.12 0.70
N LEU A 178 -5.11 -9.72 1.85
CA LEU A 178 -4.98 -11.14 2.16
C LEU A 178 -6.33 -11.85 2.10
#